data_AF-A0A6B3ESZ2-F1
#
_entry.id   AF-A0A6B3ESZ2-F1
#
_cell.length_a   1.000
_cell.length_b   1.000
_cell.length_c   1.000
_cell.angle_alpha   90.00
_cell.angle_beta   90.00
_cell.angle_gamma   90.00
#
_symmetry.space_group_name_H-M   'P 1'
#
loop_
_entity.id
_entity.type
_entity.pdbx_description
1 polymer ?
#
loop_
_entity_poly.entity_id
_entity_poly.type
_entity_poly.pdbx_seq_one_letter_code
_entity_poly.pdbx_strand_id
1 'polypeptide(L)' 'GGKGANLAEMTNLGLPVPPGFTITTEACKTYLESGKEPAALRDEVSAHLDALETAMGKKLGQADDPLLVSVRSGAKFS' A
#
# COMPACT_ATOMS: atom_id res chain seq x y z
N GLY A 1 9.31 1.37 5.56
CA GLY A 1 10.70 1.62 5.11
C GLY A 1 10.84 3.06 4.62
N GLY A 2 12.05 3.48 4.21
CA GLY A 2 12.36 4.88 3.86
C GLY A 2 11.47 5.44 2.74
N LYS A 3 11.18 4.65 1.70
CA LYS A 3 10.27 5.09 0.61
C LYS A 3 8.85 5.39 1.10
N GLY A 4 8.29 4.51 1.93
CA GLY A 4 6.96 4.70 2.50
C GLY A 4 6.90 5.90 3.44
N ALA A 5 7.94 6.11 4.24
CA ALA A 5 8.07 7.29 5.09
C ALA A 5 8.12 8.58 4.27
N ASN A 6 8.96 8.65 3.24
CA ASN A 6 9.04 9.83 2.37
C ASN A 6 7.72 10.08 1.61
N LEU A 7 7.03 9.04 1.14
CA LEU A 7 5.72 9.19 0.50
C LEU A 7 4.70 9.79 1.48
N ALA A 8 4.66 9.30 2.72
CA ALA A 8 3.78 9.85 3.75
C ALA A 8 4.12 11.31 4.08
N GLU A 9 5.41 11.65 4.18
CA GLU A 9 5.85 13.02 4.42
C GLU A 9 5.47 13.97 3.27
N MET A 10 5.71 13.57 2.02
CA MET A 10 5.32 14.36 0.85
C MET A 10 3.80 14.59 0.80
N THR A 11 3.00 13.57 1.12
CA THR A 11 1.53 13.70 1.22
C THR A 11 1.14 14.67 2.33
N ASN A 12 1.76 14.58 3.52
CA ASN A 12 1.49 15.50 4.64
C ASN A 12 1.89 16.95 4.33
N LEU A 13 2.89 17.14 3.48
CA LEU A 13 3.31 18.46 2.96
C LEU A 13 2.37 19.00 1.86
N GLY A 14 1.35 18.24 1.46
CA GLY A 14 0.40 18.64 0.41
C GLY A 14 0.97 18.58 -1.01
N LEU A 15 2.09 17.87 -1.21
CA LEU A 15 2.62 17.65 -2.55
C LEU A 15 1.70 16.71 -3.34
N PRO A 16 1.61 16.85 -4.68
CA PRO A 16 0.75 16.02 -5.51
C PRO A 16 1.32 14.59 -5.65
N VAL A 17 1.13 13.78 -4.61
CA VAL A 17 1.49 12.37 -4.58
C VAL A 17 0.23 11.54 -4.88
N PRO A 18 0.27 10.61 -5.84
CA PRO A 18 -0.84 9.68 -6.05
C PRO A 18 -1.15 8.89 -4.77
N PRO A 19 -2.44 8.69 -4.42
CA PRO A 19 -2.80 7.97 -3.22
C PRO A 19 -2.32 6.51 -3.26
N GLY A 20 -2.09 5.95 -2.08
CA GLY A 20 -1.64 4.59 -1.90
C GLY A 20 -1.45 4.27 -0.42
N PHE A 21 -0.95 3.07 -0.13
CA PHE A 21 -0.69 2.62 1.23
C PHE A 21 0.60 1.81 1.29
N THR A 22 1.13 1.62 2.51
CA THR A 22 2.37 0.88 2.75
C THR A 22 2.10 -0.28 3.69
N ILE A 23 2.48 -1.48 3.28
CA ILE A 23 2.52 -2.65 4.18
C ILE A 23 3.77 -2.53 5.04
N THR A 24 3.61 -2.70 6.36
CA THR A 24 4.69 -2.49 7.33
C THR A 24 5.79 -3.54 7.18
N THR A 25 6.99 -3.22 7.66
CA THR A 25 8.10 -4.18 7.72
C THR A 25 7.84 -5.30 8.73
N GLU A 26 6.94 -5.08 9.71
CA GLU A 26 6.54 -6.10 10.69
C GLU A 26 5.74 -7.22 10.02
N ALA A 27 4.81 -6.89 9.12
CA ALA A 27 4.09 -7.90 8.33
C ALA A 27 5.04 -8.78 7.51
N CYS A 28 6.07 -8.16 6.91
CA CYS A 28 7.13 -8.88 6.20
C CYS A 28 7.91 -9.81 7.13
N LYS A 29 8.28 -9.34 8.33
CA LYS A 29 8.97 -10.17 9.33
C LYS A 29 8.14 -11.40 9.71
N THR A 30 6.85 -11.23 10.03
CA THR A 30 5.96 -12.34 10.35
C THR A 30 5.86 -13.36 9.21
N TYR A 31 5.77 -12.88 7.97
CA TYR A 31 5.76 -13.76 6.79
C TYR A 31 7.04 -14.58 6.67
N LEU A 32 8.21 -13.95 6.84
CA LEU A 32 9.49 -14.63 6.75
C LEU A 32 9.71 -15.65 7.89
N GLU A 33 9.21 -15.37 9.09
CA GLU A 33 9.36 -16.27 10.26
C GLU A 33 8.42 -17.48 10.20
N SER A 34 7.19 -17.30 9.70
CA SER A 34 6.15 -18.32 9.76
C SER A 34 5.80 -18.97 8.42
N GLY A 35 6.27 -18.39 7.30
CA GLY A 35 5.84 -18.75 5.94
C GLY A 35 4.39 -18.38 5.63
N LYS A 36 3.72 -17.63 6.52
CA LYS A 36 2.31 -17.25 6.41
C LYS A 36 2.17 -15.75 6.63
N GLU A 37 1.27 -15.12 5.90
CA GLU A 37 0.90 -13.73 6.15
C GLU A 37 0.20 -13.59 7.53
N PRO A 38 0.34 -12.45 8.21
CA PRO A 38 -0.46 -12.15 9.40
C PRO A 38 -1.94 -12.32 9.11
N ALA A 39 -2.70 -12.90 10.06
CA ALA A 39 -4.11 -13.21 9.85
C ALA A 39 -4.96 -12.00 9.42
N ALA A 40 -4.68 -10.82 9.97
CA ALA A 40 -5.39 -9.58 9.66
C ALA A 40 -4.93 -8.89 8.37
N LEU A 41 -3.78 -9.27 7.79
CA LEU A 41 -3.16 -8.52 6.68
C LEU A 41 -4.08 -8.45 5.46
N ARG A 42 -4.80 -9.53 5.15
CA ARG A 42 -5.73 -9.52 4.00
C ARG A 42 -6.86 -8.53 4.16
N ASP A 43 -7.45 -8.47 5.35
CA ASP A 43 -8.57 -7.58 5.63
C ASP A 43 -8.11 -6.11 5.62
N GLU A 44 -6.94 -5.83 6.20
CA GLU A 44 -6.31 -4.50 6.17
C GLU A 44 -5.98 -4.05 4.74
N VAL A 45 -5.38 -4.92 3.92
CA VAL A 45 -5.08 -4.62 2.51
C VAL A 45 -6.36 -4.36 1.73
N SER A 46 -7.41 -5.15 1.95
CA SER A 46 -8.71 -4.96 1.29
C SER A 46 -9.34 -3.62 1.67
N ALA A 47 -9.37 -3.27 2.96
CA ALA A 47 -9.89 -1.99 3.43
C ALA A 47 -9.12 -0.79 2.85
N HIS A 48 -7.79 -0.89 2.75
CA HIS A 48 -6.98 0.16 2.15
C HIS A 48 -7.11 0.24 0.62
N LEU A 49 -7.36 -0.89 -0.04
CA LEU A 49 -7.67 -0.92 -1.47
C LEU A 49 -9.03 -0.25 -1.73
N ASP A 50 -10.06 -0.54 -0.95
CA ASP A 50 -11.38 0.10 -1.07
C ASP A 50 -11.29 1.62 -0.89
N ALA A 51 -10.48 2.07 0.06
CA ALA A 51 -10.21 3.49 0.26
C ALA A 51 -9.46 4.12 -0.94
N LEU A 52 -8.52 3.39 -1.53
CA LEU A 52 -7.79 3.83 -2.74
C LEU A 52 -8.72 3.92 -3.95
N GLU A 53 -9.56 2.92 -4.16
CA GLU A 53 -10.57 2.91 -5.22
C GLU A 53 -11.53 4.10 -5.09
N THR A 54 -11.98 4.38 -3.86
CA THR A 54 -12.83 5.54 -3.56
C THR A 54 -12.12 6.86 -3.85
N ALA A 55 -10.86 7.01 -3.44
CA ALA A 55 -10.07 8.22 -3.68
C ALA A 55 -9.78 8.46 -5.17
N MET A 56 -9.62 7.39 -5.95
CA MET A 56 -9.34 7.45 -7.37
C MET A 56 -10.59 7.47 -8.25
N GLY A 57 -11.75 7.09 -7.71
CA GLY A 57 -12.99 6.93 -8.46
C GLY A 57 -12.94 5.78 -9.47
N LYS A 58 -12.09 4.77 -9.26
CA LYS A 58 -11.85 3.63 -10.17
C LYS A 58 -11.71 2.33 -9.39
N LYS A 59 -12.02 1.19 -10.02
CA LYS A 59 -11.89 -0.13 -9.38
C LYS A 59 -10.79 -0.98 -9.99
N LEU A 60 -10.09 -1.74 -9.15
CA LEU A 60 -9.07 -2.69 -9.58
C LEU A 60 -9.73 -3.84 -10.34
N GLY A 61 -9.25 -4.11 -11.55
CA GLY A 61 -9.79 -5.17 -12.41
C GLY A 61 -11.08 -4.80 -13.17
N GLN A 62 -11.53 -3.55 -13.10
CA GLN A 62 -12.63 -3.05 -13.93
C GLN A 62 -12.22 -3.00 -15.41
N ALA A 63 -13.09 -3.43 -16.33
CA ALA A 63 -12.72 -3.67 -17.73
C ALA A 63 -12.60 -2.39 -18.59
N ASP A 64 -13.42 -1.37 -18.32
CA ASP A 64 -13.55 -0.15 -19.11
C ASP A 64 -12.66 0.99 -18.60
N ASP A 65 -12.60 1.22 -17.29
CA ASP A 65 -11.68 2.20 -16.66
C ASP A 65 -11.02 1.64 -15.39
N PRO A 66 -9.99 0.77 -15.52
CA PRO A 66 -9.35 0.11 -14.38
C PRO A 66 -8.55 1.08 -13.51
N LEU A 67 -8.60 0.84 -12.20
CA LEU A 67 -7.52 1.25 -11.30
C LEU A 67 -6.30 0.36 -11.57
N LEU A 68 -5.15 0.97 -11.85
CA LEU A 68 -3.86 0.30 -11.93
C LEU A 68 -2.99 0.73 -10.75
N VAL A 69 -2.24 -0.23 -10.20
CA VAL A 69 -1.36 0.01 -9.04
C VAL A 69 0.08 -0.35 -9.36
N SER A 70 1.00 0.35 -8.71
CA SER A 70 2.42 -0.02 -8.71
C SER A 70 2.80 -0.61 -7.35
N VAL A 71 3.46 -1.76 -7.35
CA VAL A 71 3.96 -2.41 -6.13
C VAL A 71 5.47 -2.22 -6.07
N ARG A 72 5.96 -1.54 -5.03
CA ARG A 72 7.38 -1.18 -4.89
C ARG A 72 7.90 -1.61 -3.53
N SER A 73 9.03 -2.32 -3.52
CA SER A 73 9.71 -2.68 -2.28
C SER A 73 10.35 -1.46 -1.61
N GLY A 74 10.40 -1.47 -0.28
CA GLY A 74 11.02 -0.41 0.52
C GLY A 74 11.45 -0.90 1.91
N ALA A 75 12.77 -1.04 2.13
CA ALA A 75 13.35 -1.37 3.42
C ALA A 75 13.62 -0.09 4.25
N LYS A 76 14.07 -0.25 5.50
CA LYS A 76 14.49 0.88 6.36
C LYS A 76 15.69 1.62 5.75
N PHE A 77 16.61 0.87 5.15
CA PHE A 77 17.80 1.37 4.48
C PHE A 77 17.70 1.07 2.97
N SER A 78 18.44 1.84 2.16
CA SER A 78 18.55 1.62 0.72
C SER A 78 19.85 0.91 0.37
#